data_AF-A0A6V7IHA8-F1
#
_entry.id   AF-A0A6V7IHA8-F1
#
_cell.length_a   1.000
_cell.length_b   1.000
_cell.length_c   1.000
_cell.angle_alpha   90.00
_cell.angle_beta   90.00
_cell.angle_gamma   90.00
#
_symmetry.space_group_name_H-M   'P 1'
#
loop_
_entity.id
_entity.type
_entity.pdbx_description
1 polymer ?
#
loop_
_entity_poly.entity_id
_entity_poly.type
_entity_poly.pdbx_seq_one_letter_code
_entity_poly.pdbx_strand_id
1 'polypeptide(L)' 'IMPRAQNAHALVNAGFLFKLDATGKVLEKPNIILGAIRPDF' A
#
# COMPACT_ATOMS: atom_id res chain seq x y z
N ILE A 1 1.71 3.85 8.13
CA ILE A 1 2.38 4.26 9.39
C ILE A 1 1.46 5.17 10.17
N MET A 2 1.33 4.91 11.46
CA MET A 2 0.42 5.62 12.35
C MET A 2 0.98 5.64 13.77
N PRO A 3 0.69 6.69 14.56
CA PRO A 3 1.21 6.84 15.93
C PRO A 3 0.58 5.87 16.93
N ARG A 4 -0.56 5.24 16.59
CA ARG A 4 -1.22 4.20 17.39
C ARG A 4 -1.66 3.07 16.49
N ALA A 5 -1.76 1.85 17.01
CA ALA A 5 -2.14 0.66 16.24
C ALA A 5 -3.61 0.62 15.77
N GLN A 6 -4.49 1.49 16.28
CA GLN A 6 -5.89 1.63 15.84
C GLN A 6 -6.48 3.01 16.22
N ASN A 7 -7.61 3.37 15.61
CA ASN A 7 -8.38 4.61 15.86
C ASN A 7 -7.51 5.89 15.80
N ALA A 8 -6.68 5.99 14.79
CA ALA A 8 -5.88 7.17 14.46
C ALA A 8 -5.77 7.28 12.94
N HIS A 9 -5.85 8.51 12.41
CA HIS A 9 -5.59 8.74 10.99
C HIS A 9 -4.16 8.31 10.64
N ALA A 10 -4.01 7.65 9.50
CA ALA A 10 -2.70 7.26 9.00
C ALA A 10 -1.92 8.52 8.60
N LEU A 11 -0.67 8.62 9.05
CA LEU A 11 0.25 9.65 8.58
C LEU A 11 0.67 9.38 7.14
N VAL A 12 0.83 8.09 6.81
CA VAL A 12 1.02 7.57 5.45
C VAL A 12 0.34 6.22 5.38
N ASN A 13 -0.39 5.93 4.31
CA ASN A 13 -0.90 4.60 4.01
C ASN A 13 -0.42 4.15 2.62
N ALA A 14 -0.37 2.84 2.41
CA ALA A 14 0.01 2.26 1.14
C ALA A 14 -0.78 0.97 0.92
N GLY A 15 -1.29 0.80 -0.30
CA GLY A 15 -1.91 -0.42 -0.79
C GLY A 15 -1.03 -1.03 -1.87
N PHE A 16 -0.73 -2.32 -1.74
CA PHE A 16 0.07 -3.07 -2.71
C PHE A 16 -0.74 -4.25 -3.24
N LEU A 17 -0.89 -4.32 -4.56
CA LEU A 17 -1.53 -5.42 -5.25
C LEU A 17 -0.53 -6.05 -6.22
N PHE A 18 -0.13 -7.29 -5.91
CA PHE A 18 0.76 -8.10 -6.73
C PHE A 18 0.01 -9.31 -7.28
N LYS A 19 0.18 -9.59 -8.58
CA LYS A 19 -0.24 -10.85 -9.18
C LYS A 19 0.95 -11.82 -9.13
N LEU A 20 0.81 -12.90 -8.37
CA LEU A 20 1.86 -13.89 -8.12
C LEU A 20 1.51 -15.24 -8.78
N ASP A 21 2.53 -15.99 -9.18
CA ASP A 21 2.38 -17.40 -9.54
C ASP A 21 2.52 -18.33 -8.32
N ALA A 22 2.36 -19.64 -8.54
CA ALA A 22 2.47 -20.66 -7.50
C ALA A 22 3.87 -20.75 -6.86
N THR A 23 4.89 -20.16 -7.49
CA THR A 23 6.27 -20.09 -7.00
C THR A 23 6.60 -18.76 -6.31
N GLY A 24 5.63 -17.84 -6.26
CA GLY A 24 5.79 -16.51 -5.66
C GLY A 24 6.42 -15.47 -6.60
N LYS A 25 6.55 -15.74 -7.90
CA LYS A 25 7.07 -14.77 -8.87
C LYS A 25 5.98 -13.80 -9.29
N VAL A 26 6.33 -12.52 -9.37
CA VAL A 26 5.44 -11.47 -9.87
C VAL A 26 5.23 -11.65 -11.38
N LEU A 27 3.98 -11.84 -11.78
CA LEU A 27 3.59 -12.13 -13.17
C LEU A 27 3.39 -10.86 -14.01
N GLU A 28 2.95 -9.77 -13.38
CA GLU A 28 2.54 -8.53 -14.05
C GLU A 28 3.00 -7.31 -13.28
N LYS A 29 2.97 -6.14 -13.92
CA LYS A 29 3.29 -4.87 -13.25
C LYS A 29 2.36 -4.70 -12.03
N PRO A 30 2.91 -4.52 -10.83
CA PRO A 30 2.11 -4.39 -9.62
C PRO A 30 1.42 -3.02 -9.54
N ASN A 31 0.27 -2.99 -8.87
CA ASN A 31 -0.44 -1.76 -8.58
C ASN A 31 -0.10 -1.32 -7.16
N ILE A 32 0.46 -0.12 -7.05
CA ILE A 32 0.89 0.48 -5.78
C ILE A 32 0.20 1.82 -5.65
N ILE A 33 -0.52 2.01 -4.55
CA ILE A 33 -1.24 3.24 -4.23
C ILE A 33 -0.70 3.77 -2.91
N LEU A 34 -0.35 5.05 -2.87
CA LEU A 34 0.18 5.73 -1.69
C LEU A 34 -0.76 6.88 -1.33
N GLY A 35 -1.19 6.97 -0.07
CA GLY A 35 -2.03 8.06 0.43
C GLY A 35 -1.31 8.90 1.49
N ALA A 36 -1.75 10.16 1.64
CA ALA A 36 -1.15 11.15 2.53
C ALA A 36 0.34 11.48 2.23
N ILE A 37 0.81 11.19 1.01
CA ILE A 37 2.13 11.64 0.50
C ILE A 37 2.00 12.92 -0.33
N ARG A 38 0.86 13.11 -1.02
CA ARG A 38 0.50 14.35 -1.73
C ARG A 38 -0.80 14.89 -1.17
N PRO A 39 -1.01 16.22 -1.15
CA PRO A 39 -2.25 16.81 -0.66
C PRO A 39 -3.49 16.46 -1.49
N ASP A 40 -3.28 16.01 -2.74
CA ASP A 40 -4.33 15.72 -3.71
C ASP A 40 -4.94 14.29 -3.56
N PHE A 41 -4.43 13.48 -2.63
CA PHE A 41 -4.81 12.08 -2.40
C PHE A 41 -4.95 11.72 -0.91
#